data_AF-A0A7S9DWZ5-F1
#
_entry.id   AF-A0A7S9DWZ5-F1
#
_cell.length_a   1.000
_cell.length_b   1.000
_cell.length_c   1.000
_cell.angle_alpha   90.00
_cell.angle_beta   90.00
_cell.angle_gamma   90.00
#
_symmetry.space_group_name_H-M   'P 1'
#
loop_
_entity.id
_entity.type
_entity.pdbx_description
1 polymer ?
#
loop_
_entity_poly.entity_id
_entity_poly.type
_entity_poly.pdbx_seq_one_letter_code
_entity_poly.pdbx_strand_id
1 'polypeptide(L)'
;MDKPVTPNPWGLTPILFFVALIITTGVLTQDITAMPVLVGFMIAAGYALLLNPRDQRLGIGEKVQLFCEGGGNKNIILLVMIFLMAGAFYALTIDIGARDATVNLALNFVPQGWILPSLFLICCFISFSMGTSMGTITALSPIGLGIAQTLNISEPMALGIVVSGAMFGDNLSFVSDTTIAATRSQGVRLTDKFKANLLVVLPAALITLLLLFNVDAGTPESLASREVELINILPFVIIVGCALAGLNVVVVLAMGIISAALTGLYNEAFSVLGLLQSVQKGMGWMQNLALIAVTIGGIVGLMTAYGGIAWLMRALTARVRSKRGAELSIASLVSVLDLSTANNTISIVTAGPIARKLGEKYQADPRRLASLLDIFSCGFQGLLPYSPQLLSAAAIAGISPLEITFYSWYPMLILVFGLLSVALGWPRFSAPAREAL
;
A
#
# COMPACT_ATOMS: atom_id res chain seq x y z
N MET A 1 -7.21 -10.30 27.56
CA MET A 1 -6.25 -11.43 27.64
C MET A 1 -4.88 -10.78 27.71
N ASP A 2 -4.47 -10.37 28.90
CA ASP A 2 -3.45 -9.32 29.09
C ASP A 2 -2.30 -9.82 29.95
N LYS A 3 -1.65 -10.91 29.54
CA LYS A 3 -0.27 -11.14 29.97
C LYS A 3 0.64 -10.41 28.97
N PRO A 4 1.49 -9.48 29.42
CA PRO A 4 2.45 -8.84 28.53
C PRO A 4 3.37 -9.93 27.94
N VAL A 5 3.37 -10.05 26.61
CA VAL A 5 4.20 -11.01 25.90
C VAL A 5 5.66 -10.68 26.17
N THR A 6 6.44 -11.67 26.60
CA THR A 6 7.85 -11.45 26.91
C THR A 6 8.66 -11.16 25.65
N PRO A 7 9.45 -10.08 25.64
CA PRO A 7 10.37 -9.77 24.54
C PRO A 7 11.26 -10.95 24.14
N ASN A 8 11.13 -11.39 22.89
CA ASN A 8 11.95 -12.45 22.30
C ASN A 8 12.39 -12.11 20.87
N PRO A 9 13.69 -11.91 20.58
CA PRO A 9 14.16 -11.60 19.23
C PRO A 9 13.88 -12.71 18.22
N TRP A 10 13.82 -13.97 18.68
CA TRP A 10 13.50 -15.11 17.83
C TRP A 10 12.10 -15.01 17.21
N GLY A 11 11.19 -14.24 17.82
CA GLY A 11 9.88 -14.00 17.24
C GLY A 11 9.91 -13.26 15.90
N LEU A 12 11.00 -12.56 15.53
CA LEU A 12 11.11 -11.83 14.25
C LEU A 12 11.78 -12.64 13.13
N THR A 13 12.38 -13.79 13.45
CA THR A 13 13.16 -14.54 12.46
C THR A 13 12.36 -15.08 11.28
N PRO A 14 11.04 -15.34 11.33
CA PRO A 14 10.31 -15.79 10.14
C PRO A 14 10.37 -14.84 8.95
N ILE A 15 10.22 -13.54 9.16
CA ILE A 15 10.33 -12.54 8.07
C ILE A 15 11.79 -12.44 7.60
N LEU A 16 12.75 -12.45 8.53
CA LEU A 16 14.18 -12.44 8.17
C LEU A 16 14.56 -13.67 7.33
N PHE A 17 13.99 -14.82 7.65
CA PHE A 17 14.18 -16.06 6.93
C PHE A 17 13.56 -15.98 5.52
N PHE A 18 12.34 -15.44 5.37
CA PHE A 18 11.75 -15.15 4.07
C PHE A 18 12.66 -14.24 3.22
N VAL A 19 13.14 -13.13 3.78
CA VAL A 19 14.05 -12.20 3.07
C VAL A 19 15.33 -12.91 2.67
N ALA A 20 15.91 -13.73 3.55
CA ALA A 20 17.10 -14.52 3.23
C ALA A 20 16.85 -15.52 2.09
N LEU A 21 15.67 -16.15 2.02
CA LEU A 21 15.29 -17.04 0.92
C LEU A 21 15.24 -16.30 -0.42
N ILE A 22 14.62 -15.12 -0.47
CA ILE A 22 14.54 -14.29 -1.68
C ILE A 22 15.94 -13.89 -2.13
N ILE A 23 16.77 -13.35 -1.22
CA ILE A 23 18.12 -12.90 -1.53
C ILE A 23 18.99 -14.07 -1.99
N THR A 24 18.96 -15.19 -1.26
CA THR A 24 19.78 -16.36 -1.60
C THR A 24 19.40 -16.91 -2.97
N THR A 25 18.10 -17.02 -3.25
CA THR A 25 17.64 -17.44 -4.58
C THR A 25 18.10 -16.46 -5.64
N GLY A 26 17.88 -15.16 -5.42
CA GLY A 26 18.28 -14.12 -6.37
C GLY A 26 19.78 -14.09 -6.68
N VAL A 27 20.64 -14.34 -5.69
CA VAL A 27 22.09 -14.43 -5.91
C VAL A 27 22.45 -15.70 -6.69
N LEU A 28 21.82 -16.83 -6.39
CA LEU A 28 22.10 -18.11 -7.06
C LEU A 28 21.60 -18.14 -8.51
N THR A 29 20.45 -17.52 -8.77
CA THR A 29 19.82 -17.47 -10.11
C THR A 29 20.22 -16.23 -10.91
N GLN A 30 20.91 -15.27 -10.30
CA GLN A 30 21.12 -13.91 -10.84
C GLN A 30 19.81 -13.17 -11.17
N ASP A 31 18.71 -13.60 -10.55
CA ASP A 31 17.38 -13.02 -10.74
C ASP A 31 16.60 -13.07 -9.43
N ILE A 32 16.43 -11.92 -8.79
CA ILE A 32 15.72 -11.77 -7.52
C ILE A 32 14.23 -12.12 -7.60
N THR A 33 13.66 -12.17 -8.81
CA THR A 33 12.27 -12.56 -9.05
C THR A 33 12.07 -14.07 -9.20
N ALA A 34 13.15 -14.84 -9.29
CA ALA A 34 13.11 -16.28 -9.53
C ALA A 34 12.43 -17.09 -8.41
N MET A 35 12.39 -16.57 -7.17
CA MET A 35 11.67 -17.22 -6.07
C MET A 35 10.18 -16.87 -6.13
N PRO A 36 9.27 -17.85 -6.32
CA PRO A 36 7.84 -17.59 -6.23
C PRO A 36 7.47 -17.12 -4.83
N VAL A 37 6.94 -15.90 -4.73
CA VAL A 37 6.72 -15.20 -3.44
C VAL A 37 5.82 -16.00 -2.49
N LEU A 38 4.73 -16.61 -3.00
CA LEU A 38 3.83 -17.45 -2.19
C LEU A 38 4.58 -18.65 -1.60
N VAL A 39 5.41 -19.32 -2.39
CA VAL A 39 6.20 -20.47 -1.92
C VAL A 39 7.17 -20.01 -0.84
N GLY A 40 7.87 -18.90 -1.05
CA GLY A 40 8.76 -18.31 -0.05
C GLY A 40 8.06 -18.05 1.29
N PHE A 41 6.86 -17.44 1.25
CA PHE A 41 6.07 -17.20 2.46
C PHE A 41 5.55 -18.48 3.12
N MET A 42 5.16 -19.49 2.34
CA MET A 42 4.73 -20.78 2.90
C MET A 42 5.89 -21.50 3.61
N ILE A 43 7.10 -21.45 3.07
CA ILE A 43 8.29 -22.00 3.74
C ILE A 43 8.59 -21.21 5.03
N ALA A 44 8.46 -19.88 4.99
CA ALA A 44 8.64 -19.03 6.18
C ALA A 44 7.57 -19.28 7.25
N ALA A 45 6.33 -19.54 6.86
CA ALA A 45 5.26 -19.97 7.77
C ALA A 45 5.58 -21.33 8.40
N GLY A 46 6.07 -22.30 7.61
CA GLY A 46 6.55 -23.58 8.11
C GLY A 46 7.66 -23.42 9.16
N TYR A 47 8.65 -22.56 8.89
CA TYR A 47 9.68 -22.20 9.86
C TYR A 47 9.11 -21.53 11.12
N ALA A 48 8.15 -20.61 10.97
CA ALA A 48 7.49 -19.96 12.10
C ALA A 48 6.83 -20.97 13.05
N LEU A 49 6.17 -22.01 12.50
CA LEU A 49 5.53 -23.06 13.31
C LEU A 49 6.52 -23.90 14.14
N LEU A 50 7.82 -23.90 13.80
CA LEU A 50 8.86 -24.57 14.58
C LEU A 50 9.27 -23.74 15.82
N LEU A 51 9.03 -22.43 15.81
CA LEU A 51 9.42 -21.52 16.88
C LEU A 51 8.42 -21.54 18.04
N ASN A 52 8.83 -20.99 19.19
CA ASN A 52 7.99 -20.87 20.38
C ASN A 52 8.27 -19.54 21.10
N PRO A 53 7.30 -19.04 21.89
CA PRO A 53 7.56 -18.01 22.89
C PRO A 53 8.68 -18.42 23.85
N ARG A 54 9.32 -17.44 24.48
CA ARG A 54 10.47 -17.69 25.37
C ARG A 54 10.11 -18.53 26.60
N ASP A 55 8.93 -18.28 27.17
CA ASP A 55 8.57 -18.83 28.49
C ASP A 55 7.63 -20.03 28.42
N GLN A 56 7.14 -20.40 27.23
CA GLN A 56 6.22 -21.52 27.06
C GLN A 56 6.40 -22.18 25.69
N ARG A 57 6.23 -23.50 25.64
CA ARG A 57 6.08 -24.23 24.38
C ARG A 57 4.60 -24.32 24.04
N LEU A 58 4.25 -23.93 22.83
CA LEU A 58 2.90 -24.05 22.30
C LEU A 58 2.75 -25.36 21.53
N GLY A 59 1.57 -25.98 21.61
CA GLY A 59 1.22 -27.11 20.77
C GLY A 59 1.11 -26.69 19.30
N ILE A 60 1.31 -27.62 18.35
CA ILE A 60 1.19 -27.31 16.92
C ILE A 60 -0.23 -26.77 16.60
N GLY A 61 -1.27 -27.34 17.21
CA GLY A 61 -2.65 -26.87 17.04
C GLY A 61 -2.84 -25.40 17.46
N GLU A 62 -2.28 -25.00 18.61
CA GLU A 62 -2.33 -23.61 19.09
C GLU A 62 -1.59 -22.67 18.14
N LYS A 63 -0.44 -23.08 17.61
CA LYS A 63 0.31 -22.29 16.62
C LYS A 63 -0.47 -22.13 15.32
N VAL A 64 -1.08 -23.21 14.82
CA VAL A 64 -1.95 -23.14 13.64
C VAL A 64 -3.14 -22.22 13.89
N GLN A 65 -3.73 -22.27 15.09
CA GLN A 65 -4.80 -21.34 15.46
C GLN A 65 -4.32 -19.88 15.45
N LEU A 66 -3.18 -19.57 16.08
CA LEU A 66 -2.59 -18.22 16.06
C LEU A 66 -2.28 -17.74 14.64
N PHE A 67 -1.82 -18.64 13.78
CA PHE A 67 -1.61 -18.35 12.36
C PHE A 67 -2.95 -18.05 11.65
N CYS A 68 -3.97 -18.87 11.85
CA CYS A 68 -5.29 -18.66 11.25
C CYS A 68 -5.98 -17.39 11.78
N GLU A 69 -5.82 -17.06 13.06
CA GLU A 69 -6.32 -15.81 13.65
C GLU A 69 -5.60 -14.59 13.06
N GLY A 70 -4.28 -14.69 12.87
CA GLY A 70 -3.49 -13.66 12.19
C GLY A 70 -3.92 -13.46 10.73
N GLY A 71 -4.00 -14.53 9.96
CA GLY A 71 -4.43 -14.49 8.54
C GLY A 71 -5.91 -14.16 8.36
N GLY A 72 -6.74 -14.50 9.34
CA GLY A 72 -8.16 -14.21 9.42
C GLY A 72 -8.48 -12.81 9.96
N ASN A 73 -7.48 -11.95 10.15
CA ASN A 73 -7.71 -10.57 10.56
C ASN A 73 -8.64 -9.87 9.56
N LYS A 74 -9.64 -9.13 10.07
CA LYS A 74 -10.64 -8.43 9.24
C LYS A 74 -10.05 -7.58 8.10
N ASN A 75 -8.89 -6.96 8.31
CA ASN A 75 -8.24 -6.11 7.30
C ASN A 75 -7.65 -6.96 6.17
N ILE A 76 -7.15 -8.15 6.49
CA ILE A 76 -6.57 -9.10 5.53
C ILE A 76 -7.67 -9.79 4.75
N ILE A 77 -8.76 -10.19 5.41
CA ILE A 77 -9.93 -10.75 4.71
C ILE A 77 -10.58 -9.71 3.80
N LEU A 78 -10.66 -8.44 4.22
CA LEU A 78 -11.10 -7.35 3.35
C LEU A 78 -10.20 -7.21 2.11
N LEU A 79 -8.88 -7.33 2.27
CA LEU A 79 -7.94 -7.30 1.16
C LEU A 79 -8.16 -8.45 0.16
N VAL A 80 -8.40 -9.67 0.67
CA VAL A 80 -8.74 -10.82 -0.17
C VAL A 80 -9.99 -10.52 -1.02
N MET A 81 -11.03 -9.94 -0.41
CA MET A 81 -12.25 -9.55 -1.14
C MET A 81 -11.95 -8.50 -2.22
N ILE A 82 -11.15 -7.48 -1.89
CA ILE A 82 -10.74 -6.44 -2.84
C ILE A 82 -9.99 -7.06 -4.02
N PHE A 83 -9.04 -7.97 -3.79
CA PHE A 83 -8.29 -8.62 -4.85
C PHE A 83 -9.20 -9.41 -5.79
N LEU A 84 -10.10 -10.24 -5.26
CA LEU A 84 -11.01 -11.02 -6.11
C LEU A 84 -11.91 -10.10 -6.95
N MET A 85 -12.47 -9.05 -6.36
CA MET A 85 -13.30 -8.08 -7.06
C MET A 85 -12.51 -7.25 -8.09
N ALA A 86 -11.27 -6.88 -7.77
CA ALA A 86 -10.36 -6.21 -8.70
C ALA A 86 -10.11 -7.05 -9.95
N GLY A 87 -9.81 -8.33 -9.76
CA GLY A 87 -9.59 -9.26 -10.86
C GLY A 87 -10.82 -9.41 -11.74
N ALA A 88 -11.99 -9.58 -11.13
CA ALA A 88 -13.26 -9.63 -11.85
C ALA A 88 -13.49 -8.36 -12.69
N PHE A 89 -13.32 -7.18 -12.07
CA PHE A 89 -13.44 -5.91 -12.78
C PHE A 89 -12.45 -5.78 -13.93
N TYR A 90 -11.18 -6.10 -13.68
CA TYR A 90 -10.10 -6.01 -14.66
C TYR A 90 -10.38 -6.89 -15.89
N ALA A 91 -10.73 -8.16 -15.69
CA ALA A 91 -11.06 -9.08 -16.76
C ALA A 91 -12.23 -8.56 -17.63
N LEU A 92 -13.30 -8.08 -16.98
CA LEU A 92 -14.44 -7.49 -17.70
C LEU A 92 -14.03 -6.25 -18.51
N THR A 93 -13.22 -5.35 -17.93
CA THR A 93 -12.79 -4.14 -18.65
C THR A 93 -11.88 -4.40 -19.83
N ILE A 94 -11.13 -5.51 -19.83
CA ILE A 94 -10.38 -5.97 -20.99
C ILE A 94 -11.34 -6.50 -22.05
N ASP A 95 -12.25 -7.39 -21.67
CA ASP A 95 -13.13 -8.07 -22.62
C ASP A 95 -14.07 -7.09 -23.35
N ILE A 96 -14.48 -5.99 -22.70
CA ILE A 96 -15.33 -4.96 -23.31
C ILE A 96 -14.54 -3.81 -23.98
N GLY A 97 -13.21 -3.86 -24.01
CA GLY A 97 -12.38 -2.78 -24.57
C GLY A 97 -12.40 -1.46 -23.78
N ALA A 98 -12.91 -1.45 -22.54
CA ALA A 98 -12.98 -0.27 -21.67
C ALA A 98 -11.60 0.33 -21.39
N ARG A 99 -10.61 -0.55 -21.18
CA ARG A 99 -9.23 -0.16 -20.95
C ARG A 99 -8.70 0.63 -22.14
N ASP A 100 -8.82 0.08 -23.35
CA ASP A 100 -8.29 0.70 -24.56
C ASP A 100 -9.01 2.01 -24.88
N ALA A 101 -10.35 2.05 -24.72
CA ALA A 101 -11.13 3.28 -24.88
C ALA A 101 -10.67 4.41 -23.93
N THR A 102 -10.39 4.07 -22.67
CA THR A 102 -9.92 5.05 -21.66
C THR A 102 -8.53 5.56 -21.98
N VAL A 103 -7.63 4.68 -22.43
CA VAL A 103 -6.27 5.07 -22.85
C VAL A 103 -6.33 5.97 -24.08
N ASN A 104 -7.12 5.60 -25.09
CA ASN A 104 -7.29 6.39 -26.30
C ASN A 104 -7.86 7.77 -26.00
N LEU A 105 -8.83 7.87 -25.09
CA LEU A 105 -9.33 9.15 -24.60
C LEU A 105 -8.21 9.99 -23.98
N ALA A 106 -7.40 9.40 -23.10
CA ALA A 106 -6.28 10.09 -22.47
C ALA A 106 -5.26 10.57 -23.52
N LEU A 107 -4.90 9.74 -24.50
CA LEU A 107 -3.96 10.10 -25.57
C LEU A 107 -4.48 11.19 -26.51
N ASN A 108 -5.80 11.30 -26.67
CA ASN A 108 -6.42 12.33 -27.51
C ASN A 108 -6.47 13.71 -26.82
N PHE A 109 -6.62 13.75 -25.49
CA PHE A 109 -6.82 15.00 -24.74
C PHE A 109 -5.61 15.46 -23.92
N VAL A 110 -4.75 14.54 -23.50
CA VAL A 110 -3.59 14.84 -22.66
C VAL A 110 -2.34 14.87 -23.53
N PRO A 111 -1.58 15.99 -23.56
CA PRO A 111 -0.30 16.03 -24.26
C PRO A 111 0.64 14.92 -23.78
N GLN A 112 1.41 14.32 -24.68
CA GLN A 112 2.22 13.13 -24.40
C GLN A 112 3.13 13.26 -23.16
N GLY A 113 3.85 14.37 -23.03
CA GLY A 113 4.72 14.64 -21.87
C GLY A 113 3.97 14.85 -20.54
N TRP A 114 2.65 14.99 -20.58
CA TRP A 114 1.79 15.13 -19.40
C TRP A 114 1.11 13.83 -19.00
N ILE A 115 1.19 12.74 -19.77
CA ILE A 115 0.45 11.52 -19.48
C ILE A 115 0.85 10.91 -18.13
N LEU A 116 2.14 10.67 -17.90
CA LEU A 116 2.64 10.08 -16.65
C LEU A 116 2.50 11.03 -15.44
N PRO A 117 2.84 12.33 -15.56
CA PRO A 117 2.53 13.30 -14.50
C PRO A 117 1.03 13.37 -14.17
N SER A 118 0.15 13.33 -15.17
CA SER A 118 -1.30 13.39 -14.95
C SER A 118 -1.82 12.12 -14.28
N LEU A 119 -1.29 10.95 -14.64
CA LEU A 119 -1.60 9.69 -13.96
C LEU A 119 -1.29 9.79 -12.46
N PHE A 120 -0.11 10.30 -12.10
CA PHE A 120 0.27 10.55 -10.71
C PHE A 120 -0.70 11.50 -10.02
N LEU A 121 -0.99 12.66 -10.63
CA LEU A 121 -1.88 13.69 -10.06
C LEU A 121 -3.31 13.20 -9.85
N ILE A 122 -3.84 12.44 -10.80
CA ILE A 122 -5.18 11.84 -10.67
C ILE A 122 -5.17 10.85 -9.50
N CYS A 123 -4.15 9.99 -9.39
CA CYS A 123 -4.02 9.08 -8.25
C CYS A 123 -3.93 9.83 -6.91
N CYS A 124 -3.13 10.91 -6.84
CA CYS A 124 -3.05 11.80 -5.68
C CYS A 124 -4.42 12.34 -5.27
N PHE A 125 -5.15 12.90 -6.22
CA PHE A 125 -6.45 13.52 -5.97
C PHE A 125 -7.51 12.51 -5.55
N ILE A 126 -7.59 11.37 -6.26
CA ILE A 126 -8.54 10.31 -5.96
C ILE A 126 -8.27 9.71 -4.59
N SER A 127 -7.02 9.40 -4.25
CA SER A 127 -6.70 8.82 -2.95
C SER A 127 -6.88 9.80 -1.79
N PHE A 128 -6.60 11.09 -2.00
CA PHE A 128 -6.89 12.12 -1.02
C PHE A 128 -8.39 12.20 -0.72
N SER A 129 -9.23 12.19 -1.77
CA SER A 129 -10.69 12.25 -1.68
C SER A 129 -11.30 10.99 -1.07
N MET A 130 -10.84 9.80 -1.50
CA MET A 130 -11.33 8.51 -0.98
C MET A 130 -10.86 8.21 0.44
N GLY A 131 -9.68 8.73 0.83
CA GLY A 131 -9.04 8.38 2.09
C GLY A 131 -8.56 6.95 2.18
N THR A 132 -8.31 6.29 1.04
CA THR A 132 -7.72 4.95 0.98
C THR A 132 -6.75 4.82 -0.18
N SER A 133 -5.56 4.28 0.10
CA SER A 133 -4.56 3.97 -0.93
C SER A 133 -4.90 2.73 -1.75
N MET A 134 -5.32 1.66 -1.08
CA MET A 134 -5.65 0.40 -1.76
C MET A 134 -6.80 0.58 -2.74
N GLY A 135 -7.85 1.30 -2.35
CA GLY A 135 -8.99 1.55 -3.24
C GLY A 135 -8.58 2.31 -4.49
N THR A 136 -7.73 3.32 -4.37
CA THR A 136 -7.22 4.07 -5.52
C THR A 136 -6.32 3.23 -6.40
N ILE A 137 -5.40 2.44 -5.82
CA ILE A 137 -4.51 1.55 -6.58
C ILE A 137 -5.33 0.56 -7.38
N THR A 138 -6.28 -0.11 -6.75
CA THR A 138 -7.13 -1.11 -7.39
C THR A 138 -7.99 -0.50 -8.50
N ALA A 139 -8.50 0.71 -8.30
CA ALA A 139 -9.31 1.42 -9.28
C ALA A 139 -8.51 1.90 -10.51
N LEU A 140 -7.29 2.42 -10.30
CA LEU A 140 -6.55 3.15 -11.33
C LEU A 140 -5.42 2.34 -11.98
N SER A 141 -4.99 1.22 -11.40
CA SER A 141 -3.97 0.35 -12.01
C SER A 141 -4.35 -0.17 -13.40
N PRO A 142 -5.61 -0.55 -13.71
CA PRO A 142 -5.98 -0.98 -15.07
C PRO A 142 -5.72 0.12 -16.12
N ILE A 143 -5.97 1.38 -15.75
CA ILE A 143 -5.72 2.55 -16.61
C ILE A 143 -4.21 2.74 -16.78
N GLY A 144 -3.44 2.67 -15.68
CA GLY A 144 -1.98 2.75 -15.73
C GLY A 144 -1.36 1.68 -16.62
N LEU A 145 -1.83 0.44 -16.53
CA LEU A 145 -1.39 -0.65 -17.42
C LEU A 145 -1.78 -0.40 -18.87
N GLY A 146 -3.00 0.11 -19.11
CA GLY A 146 -3.46 0.57 -20.43
C GLY A 146 -2.47 1.50 -21.10
N ILE A 147 -2.10 2.55 -20.37
CA ILE A 147 -1.12 3.54 -20.82
C ILE A 147 0.23 2.86 -21.04
N ALA A 148 0.64 1.97 -20.14
CA ALA A 148 1.93 1.31 -20.21
C ALA A 148 2.13 0.54 -21.51
N GLN A 149 1.17 -0.32 -21.85
CA GLN A 149 1.23 -1.14 -23.06
C GLN A 149 1.10 -0.30 -24.33
N THR A 150 0.26 0.74 -24.32
CA THR A 150 0.03 1.57 -25.51
C THR A 150 1.22 2.46 -25.85
N LEU A 151 1.91 2.98 -24.83
CA LEU A 151 3.11 3.81 -25.00
C LEU A 151 4.41 3.01 -24.98
N ASN A 152 4.31 1.68 -24.88
CA ASN A 152 5.44 0.76 -24.75
C ASN A 152 6.43 1.18 -23.64
N ILE A 153 5.89 1.56 -22.48
CA ILE A 153 6.66 1.85 -21.27
C ILE A 153 6.53 0.70 -20.28
N SER A 154 7.48 0.60 -19.35
CA SER A 154 7.51 -0.42 -18.30
C SER A 154 6.20 -0.46 -17.50
N GLU A 155 5.50 -1.60 -17.49
CA GLU A 155 4.33 -1.85 -16.65
C GLU A 155 4.62 -1.66 -15.14
N PRO A 156 5.72 -2.21 -14.58
CA PRO A 156 6.14 -1.89 -13.22
C PRO A 156 6.25 -0.39 -12.93
N MET A 157 6.70 0.40 -13.90
CA MET A 157 6.82 1.85 -13.75
C MET A 157 5.46 2.54 -13.69
N ALA A 158 4.54 2.21 -14.60
CA ALA A 158 3.20 2.77 -14.59
C ALA A 158 2.45 2.44 -13.29
N LEU A 159 2.60 1.21 -12.79
CA LEU A 159 2.04 0.81 -11.50
C LEU A 159 2.73 1.51 -10.33
N GLY A 160 4.05 1.69 -10.38
CA GLY A 160 4.80 2.44 -9.36
C GLY A 160 4.35 3.90 -9.27
N ILE A 161 3.95 4.50 -10.39
CA ILE A 161 3.33 5.83 -10.45
C ILE A 161 1.96 5.84 -9.77
N VAL A 162 1.12 4.84 -10.05
CA VAL A 162 -0.20 4.70 -9.42
C VAL A 162 -0.06 4.52 -7.91
N VAL A 163 0.83 3.63 -7.46
CA VAL A 163 1.16 3.43 -6.04
C VAL A 163 1.67 4.72 -5.42
N SER A 164 2.57 5.43 -6.10
CA SER A 164 3.13 6.70 -5.65
C SER A 164 2.04 7.75 -5.39
N GLY A 165 1.12 7.94 -6.35
CA GLY A 165 0.04 8.91 -6.20
C GLY A 165 -0.98 8.50 -5.14
N ALA A 166 -1.32 7.21 -5.07
CA ALA A 166 -2.21 6.70 -4.04
C ALA A 166 -1.63 6.87 -2.63
N MET A 167 -0.31 6.64 -2.47
CA MET A 167 0.35 6.84 -1.18
C MET A 167 0.41 8.31 -0.79
N PHE A 168 0.55 9.23 -1.74
CA PHE A 168 0.45 10.66 -1.46
C PHE A 168 -0.92 11.05 -0.91
N GLY A 169 -1.99 10.62 -1.58
CA GLY A 169 -3.34 10.99 -1.17
C GLY A 169 -3.73 10.41 0.19
N ASP A 170 -3.43 9.13 0.43
CA ASP A 170 -3.68 8.46 1.71
C ASP A 170 -2.97 9.16 2.88
N ASN A 171 -1.72 9.58 2.68
CA ASN A 171 -0.93 10.27 3.71
C ASN A 171 -1.44 11.68 4.06
N LEU A 172 -2.21 12.32 3.17
CA LEU A 172 -2.76 13.65 3.41
C LEU A 172 -4.25 13.64 3.75
N SER A 173 -4.97 12.55 3.48
CA SER A 173 -6.42 12.50 3.67
C SER A 173 -6.83 12.69 5.13
N PHE A 174 -7.92 13.45 5.34
CA PHE A 174 -8.53 13.65 6.65
C PHE A 174 -9.32 12.45 7.16
N VAL A 175 -9.72 11.55 6.27
CA VAL A 175 -10.64 10.44 6.56
C VAL A 175 -9.91 9.09 6.63
N SER A 176 -8.62 9.05 6.28
CA SER A 176 -7.82 7.82 6.33
C SER A 176 -7.63 7.29 7.75
N ASP A 177 -7.70 5.96 7.89
CA ASP A 177 -7.49 5.24 9.15
C ASP A 177 -6.12 5.55 9.76
N THR A 178 -5.07 5.67 8.94
CA THR A 178 -3.72 6.00 9.41
C THR A 178 -3.65 7.40 9.99
N THR A 179 -4.27 8.38 9.30
CA THR A 179 -4.38 9.76 9.77
C THR A 179 -5.09 9.81 11.11
N ILE A 180 -6.25 9.15 11.22
CA ILE A 180 -7.04 9.13 12.46
C ILE A 180 -6.26 8.45 13.59
N ALA A 181 -5.62 7.30 13.33
CA ALA A 181 -4.82 6.58 14.30
C ALA A 181 -3.62 7.42 14.80
N ALA A 182 -2.91 8.08 13.89
CA ALA A 182 -1.77 8.92 14.22
C ALA A 182 -2.20 10.11 15.08
N THR A 183 -3.27 10.81 14.71
CA THR A 183 -3.72 11.99 15.46
C THR A 183 -4.32 11.63 16.81
N ARG A 184 -5.13 10.55 16.88
CA ARG A 184 -5.71 10.09 18.16
C ARG A 184 -4.63 9.61 19.12
N SER A 185 -3.64 8.86 18.63
CA SER A 185 -2.55 8.37 19.49
C SER A 185 -1.71 9.50 20.09
N GLN A 186 -1.54 10.61 19.37
CA GLN A 186 -0.76 11.76 19.83
C GLN A 186 -1.59 12.88 20.45
N GLY A 187 -2.92 12.78 20.46
CA GLY A 187 -3.82 13.80 21.05
C GLY A 187 -3.85 15.12 20.29
N VAL A 188 -3.66 15.09 18.96
CA VAL A 188 -3.65 16.29 18.10
C VAL A 188 -4.82 16.30 17.13
N ARG A 189 -5.15 17.46 16.58
CA ARG A 189 -6.20 17.58 15.56
C ARG A 189 -5.71 17.11 14.19
N LEU A 190 -6.63 16.58 13.38
CA LEU A 190 -6.39 16.20 11.98
C LEU A 190 -5.76 17.34 11.17
N THR A 191 -6.24 18.56 11.34
CA THR A 191 -5.75 19.76 10.64
C THR A 191 -4.32 20.13 11.03
N ASP A 192 -3.92 19.88 12.27
CA ASP A 192 -2.56 20.17 12.72
C ASP A 192 -1.56 19.15 12.15
N LYS A 193 -1.95 17.87 12.09
CA LYS A 193 -1.18 16.82 11.41
C LYS A 193 -1.10 17.07 9.90
N PHE A 194 -2.20 17.46 9.25
CA PHE A 194 -2.21 17.76 7.82
C PHE A 194 -1.18 18.83 7.47
N LYS A 195 -1.14 19.93 8.23
CA LYS A 195 -0.13 20.99 8.04
C LYS A 195 1.29 20.48 8.26
N ALA A 196 1.49 19.63 9.26
CA ALA A 196 2.79 19.02 9.53
C ALA A 196 3.25 18.12 8.37
N ASN A 197 2.39 17.22 7.90
CA ASN A 197 2.67 16.33 6.78
C ASN A 197 2.90 17.08 5.48
N LEU A 198 1.99 17.99 5.11
CA LEU A 198 2.03 18.68 3.81
C LEU A 198 3.37 19.36 3.57
N LEU A 199 3.93 19.97 4.61
CA LEU A 199 5.25 20.58 4.55
C LEU A 199 6.34 19.55 4.19
N VAL A 200 6.33 18.37 4.80
CA VAL A 200 7.33 17.33 4.53
C VAL A 200 7.12 16.63 3.19
N VAL A 201 5.87 16.35 2.81
CA VAL A 201 5.58 15.52 1.64
C VAL A 201 5.44 16.29 0.33
N LEU A 202 5.12 17.58 0.36
CA LEU A 202 4.97 18.39 -0.85
C LEU A 202 6.29 18.45 -1.67
N PRO A 203 7.48 18.66 -1.07
CA PRO A 203 8.73 18.58 -1.80
C PRO A 203 8.96 17.22 -2.47
N ALA A 204 8.60 16.11 -1.80
CA ALA A 204 8.71 14.77 -2.36
C ALA A 204 7.79 14.57 -3.57
N ALA A 205 6.55 15.06 -3.49
CA ALA A 205 5.59 15.00 -4.59
C ALA A 205 6.03 15.86 -5.78
N LEU A 206 6.56 17.06 -5.54
CA LEU A 206 7.08 17.93 -6.59
C LEU A 206 8.29 17.31 -7.29
N ILE A 207 9.22 16.70 -6.55
CA ILE A 207 10.35 15.98 -7.17
C ILE A 207 9.85 14.78 -7.96
N THR A 208 8.87 14.03 -7.45
CA THR A 208 8.26 12.91 -8.20
C THR A 208 7.67 13.41 -9.52
N LEU A 209 6.91 14.50 -9.51
CA LEU A 209 6.37 15.12 -10.72
C LEU A 209 7.47 15.53 -11.71
N LEU A 210 8.52 16.19 -11.21
CA LEU A 210 9.66 16.58 -12.04
C LEU A 210 10.34 15.38 -12.67
N LEU A 211 10.57 14.30 -11.92
CA LEU A 211 11.12 13.05 -12.48
C LEU A 211 10.21 12.51 -13.58
N LEU A 212 8.90 12.50 -13.38
CA LEU A 212 7.93 12.01 -14.37
C LEU A 212 7.87 12.83 -15.65
N PHE A 213 8.10 14.14 -15.59
CA PHE A 213 8.25 14.96 -16.81
C PHE A 213 9.50 14.64 -17.63
N ASN A 214 10.52 14.04 -17.00
CA ASN A 214 11.76 13.64 -17.67
C ASN A 214 11.76 12.18 -18.12
N VAL A 215 10.69 11.43 -17.82
CA VAL A 215 10.52 10.08 -18.36
C VAL A 215 10.04 10.22 -19.80
N ASP A 216 10.78 9.60 -20.73
CA ASP A 216 10.35 9.52 -22.12
C ASP A 216 9.13 8.60 -22.21
N ALA A 217 7.94 9.21 -22.26
CA ALA A 217 6.71 8.52 -22.60
C ALA A 217 6.80 8.25 -24.10
N GLY A 218 7.11 7.01 -24.50
CA GLY A 218 7.40 6.64 -25.90
C GLY A 218 6.40 7.20 -26.92
N THR A 219 6.81 7.30 -28.18
CA THR A 219 5.93 7.80 -29.25
C THR A 219 4.73 6.87 -29.43
N PRO A 220 3.48 7.36 -29.37
CA PRO A 220 2.33 6.56 -29.74
C PRO A 220 2.54 6.02 -31.16
N GLU A 221 2.46 4.71 -31.36
CA GLU A 221 2.36 4.18 -32.73
C GLU A 221 1.20 4.89 -33.42
N SER A 222 1.50 5.55 -34.56
CA SER A 222 0.58 6.24 -35.47
C SER A 222 -0.83 6.45 -34.90
N LEU A 223 -1.10 7.67 -34.40
CA LEU A 223 -2.41 8.18 -34.03
C LEU A 223 -3.36 8.20 -35.25
N ALA A 224 -3.66 7.04 -35.83
CA ALA A 224 -4.90 6.87 -36.58
C ALA A 224 -6.00 7.18 -35.58
N SER A 225 -6.94 8.06 -35.95
CA SER A 225 -8.09 8.47 -35.13
C SER A 225 -8.75 7.24 -34.53
N ARG A 226 -8.38 6.88 -33.29
CA ARG A 226 -8.95 5.73 -32.60
C ARG A 226 -10.34 6.16 -32.20
N GLU A 227 -11.37 5.55 -32.79
CA GLU A 227 -12.74 5.78 -32.38
C GLU A 227 -12.85 5.44 -30.90
N VAL A 228 -13.28 6.43 -30.12
CA VAL A 228 -13.47 6.28 -28.69
C VAL A 228 -14.93 5.92 -28.48
N GLU A 229 -15.19 4.63 -28.25
CA GLU A 229 -16.51 4.20 -27.78
C GLU A 229 -16.70 4.66 -26.33
N LEU A 230 -17.31 5.84 -26.16
CA LEU A 230 -17.51 6.49 -24.86
C LEU A 230 -18.24 5.59 -23.85
N ILE A 231 -19.11 4.71 -24.33
CA ILE A 231 -19.84 3.76 -23.48
C ILE A 231 -18.90 2.75 -22.79
N ASN A 232 -17.77 2.41 -23.41
CA ASN A 232 -16.79 1.49 -22.84
C ASN A 232 -16.02 2.15 -21.69
N ILE A 233 -15.98 3.48 -21.62
CA ILE A 233 -15.30 4.22 -20.55
C ILE A 233 -16.18 4.30 -19.28
N LEU A 234 -17.49 4.09 -19.42
CA LEU A 234 -18.47 4.25 -18.34
C LEU A 234 -18.08 3.52 -17.03
N PRO A 235 -17.57 2.26 -17.04
CA PRO A 235 -17.20 1.58 -15.80
C PRO A 235 -16.11 2.30 -15.00
N PHE A 236 -15.10 2.87 -15.69
CA PHE A 236 -14.05 3.65 -15.05
C PHE A 236 -14.58 5.01 -14.54
N VAL A 237 -15.46 5.67 -15.30
CA VAL A 237 -16.12 6.91 -14.85
C VAL A 237 -16.92 6.68 -13.58
N ILE A 238 -17.67 5.57 -13.51
CA ILE A 238 -18.45 5.21 -12.32
C ILE A 238 -17.52 4.93 -11.13
N ILE A 239 -16.45 4.17 -11.31
CA ILE A 239 -15.47 3.95 -10.23
C ILE A 239 -14.91 5.27 -9.72
N VAL A 240 -14.48 6.16 -10.62
CA VAL A 240 -13.94 7.47 -10.27
C VAL A 240 -14.99 8.33 -9.57
N GLY A 241 -16.23 8.35 -10.05
CA GLY A 241 -17.34 9.09 -9.43
C GLY A 241 -17.69 8.57 -8.03
N CYS A 242 -17.80 7.26 -7.87
CA CYS A 242 -18.04 6.61 -6.58
C CYS A 242 -16.88 6.85 -5.59
N ALA A 243 -15.64 6.80 -6.08
CA ALA A 243 -14.45 7.13 -5.32
C ALA A 243 -14.47 8.58 -4.83
N LEU A 244 -14.81 9.54 -5.70
CA LEU A 244 -14.93 10.96 -5.35
C LEU A 244 -16.08 11.23 -4.38
N ALA A 245 -17.14 10.41 -4.42
CA ALA A 245 -18.22 10.44 -3.45
C ALA A 245 -17.83 9.82 -2.08
N GLY A 246 -16.59 9.33 -1.92
CA GLY A 246 -16.10 8.76 -0.66
C GLY A 246 -16.71 7.39 -0.33
N LEU A 247 -17.23 6.67 -1.33
CA LEU A 247 -17.79 5.33 -1.11
C LEU A 247 -16.69 4.32 -0.77
N ASN A 248 -17.06 3.30 0.02
CA ASN A 248 -16.15 2.22 0.38
C ASN A 248 -15.67 1.47 -0.88
N VAL A 249 -14.40 1.09 -0.92
CA VAL A 249 -13.76 0.37 -2.05
C VAL A 249 -14.54 -0.85 -2.53
N VAL A 250 -15.13 -1.64 -1.64
CA VAL A 250 -15.93 -2.81 -2.01
C VAL A 250 -17.17 -2.38 -2.81
N VAL A 251 -17.82 -1.29 -2.39
CA VAL A 251 -18.97 -0.71 -3.11
C VAL A 251 -18.52 -0.14 -4.46
N VAL A 252 -17.39 0.59 -4.49
CA VAL A 252 -16.81 1.15 -5.72
C VAL A 252 -16.55 0.05 -6.75
N LEU A 253 -15.90 -1.05 -6.34
CA LEU A 253 -15.61 -2.18 -7.23
C LEU A 253 -16.88 -2.93 -7.63
N ALA A 254 -17.85 -3.11 -6.74
CA ALA A 254 -19.13 -3.73 -7.09
C ALA A 254 -19.85 -2.92 -8.18
N MET A 255 -19.92 -1.58 -8.02
CA MET A 255 -20.53 -0.69 -9.01
C MET A 255 -19.76 -0.72 -10.34
N GLY A 256 -18.43 -0.77 -10.29
CA GLY A 256 -17.58 -0.93 -11.47
C GLY A 256 -17.84 -2.24 -12.22
N ILE A 257 -17.90 -3.38 -11.50
CA ILE A 257 -18.19 -4.71 -12.07
C ILE A 257 -19.58 -4.72 -12.70
N ILE A 258 -20.59 -4.20 -12.00
CA ILE A 258 -21.97 -4.12 -12.51
C ILE A 258 -22.00 -3.28 -13.79
N SER A 259 -21.34 -2.12 -13.79
CA SER A 259 -21.28 -1.29 -14.98
C SER A 259 -20.55 -1.99 -16.13
N ALA A 260 -19.42 -2.62 -15.89
CA ALA A 260 -18.66 -3.33 -16.93
C ALA A 260 -19.46 -4.50 -17.51
N ALA A 261 -20.17 -5.24 -16.66
CA ALA A 261 -21.06 -6.32 -17.06
C ALA A 261 -22.21 -5.80 -17.95
N LEU A 262 -22.87 -4.72 -17.55
CA LEU A 262 -23.97 -4.12 -18.33
C LEU A 262 -23.48 -3.56 -19.66
N THR A 263 -22.34 -2.87 -19.68
CA THR A 263 -21.71 -2.38 -20.92
C THR A 263 -21.36 -3.54 -21.86
N GLY A 264 -20.77 -4.61 -21.35
CA GLY A 264 -20.39 -5.77 -22.17
C GLY A 264 -21.58 -6.53 -22.74
N LEU A 265 -22.67 -6.65 -21.98
CA LEU A 265 -23.93 -7.22 -22.49
C LEU A 265 -24.60 -6.33 -23.54
N TYR A 266 -24.56 -5.01 -23.34
CA TYR A 266 -25.14 -4.03 -24.27
C TYR A 266 -24.39 -4.00 -25.61
N ASN A 267 -23.05 -4.09 -25.59
CA ASN A 267 -22.22 -4.11 -26.80
C ASN A 267 -22.02 -5.52 -27.39
N GLU A 268 -22.70 -6.53 -26.85
CA GLU A 268 -22.58 -7.93 -27.27
C GLU A 268 -21.12 -8.48 -27.20
N ALA A 269 -20.27 -7.89 -26.34
CA ALA A 269 -18.88 -8.32 -26.15
C ALA A 269 -18.79 -9.74 -25.56
N PHE A 270 -19.79 -10.16 -24.79
CA PHE A 270 -19.93 -11.52 -24.30
C PHE A 270 -21.41 -11.88 -24.04
N SER A 271 -21.69 -13.18 -24.01
CA SER A 271 -22.97 -13.71 -23.51
C SER A 271 -23.03 -13.67 -21.98
N VAL A 272 -24.22 -13.93 -21.39
CA VAL A 272 -24.36 -14.05 -19.93
C VAL A 272 -23.43 -15.12 -19.34
N LEU A 273 -23.21 -16.24 -20.05
CA LEU A 273 -22.26 -17.25 -19.60
C LEU A 273 -20.80 -16.75 -19.75
N GLY A 274 -20.49 -16.06 -20.84
CA GLY A 274 -19.18 -15.44 -21.05
C GLY A 274 -18.83 -14.42 -19.97
N LEU A 275 -19.81 -13.61 -19.53
CA LEU A 275 -19.68 -12.70 -18.38
C LEU A 275 -19.20 -13.45 -17.13
N LEU A 276 -19.89 -14.53 -16.76
CA LEU A 276 -19.55 -15.30 -15.56
C LEU A 276 -18.17 -15.96 -15.68
N GLN A 277 -17.80 -16.43 -16.86
CA GLN A 277 -16.48 -17.00 -17.13
C GLN A 277 -15.38 -15.94 -17.03
N SER A 278 -15.61 -14.73 -17.55
CA SER A 278 -14.68 -13.59 -17.43
C SER A 278 -14.46 -13.20 -15.97
N VAL A 279 -15.55 -13.08 -15.21
CA VAL A 279 -15.48 -12.82 -13.76
C VAL A 279 -14.69 -13.92 -13.04
N GLN A 280 -14.96 -15.20 -13.31
CA GLN A 280 -14.23 -16.32 -12.73
C GLN A 280 -12.74 -16.31 -13.10
N LYS A 281 -12.42 -16.04 -14.37
CA LYS A 281 -11.04 -15.92 -14.86
C LYS A 281 -10.29 -14.81 -14.12
N GLY A 282 -10.91 -13.64 -14.01
CA GLY A 282 -10.39 -12.50 -13.29
C GLY A 282 -10.14 -12.79 -11.81
N MET A 283 -11.12 -13.37 -11.11
CA MET A 283 -10.93 -13.80 -9.71
C MET A 283 -9.81 -14.83 -9.55
N GLY A 284 -9.73 -15.80 -10.47
CA GLY A 284 -8.70 -16.85 -10.45
C GLY A 284 -7.28 -16.30 -10.58
N TRP A 285 -7.08 -15.27 -11.42
CA TRP A 285 -5.78 -14.59 -11.55
C TRP A 285 -5.31 -13.96 -10.23
N MET A 286 -6.23 -13.52 -9.38
CA MET A 286 -5.92 -12.82 -8.14
C MET A 286 -5.74 -13.76 -6.92
N GLN A 287 -6.05 -15.05 -7.07
CA GLN A 287 -6.07 -16.00 -5.95
C GLN A 287 -4.70 -16.17 -5.28
N ASN A 288 -3.62 -16.16 -6.06
CA ASN A 288 -2.26 -16.30 -5.52
C ASN A 288 -1.90 -15.18 -4.55
N LEU A 289 -2.30 -13.94 -4.87
CA LEU A 289 -2.01 -12.77 -4.04
C LEU A 289 -2.90 -12.70 -2.80
N ALA A 290 -4.14 -13.16 -2.91
CA ALA A 290 -5.01 -13.35 -1.75
C ALA A 290 -4.39 -14.34 -0.75
N LEU A 291 -3.84 -15.46 -1.23
CA LEU A 291 -3.15 -16.44 -0.37
C LEU A 291 -1.85 -15.90 0.24
N ILE A 292 -1.10 -15.07 -0.50
CA ILE A 292 0.08 -14.38 0.04
C ILE A 292 -0.33 -13.51 1.23
N ALA A 293 -1.36 -12.68 1.08
CA ALA A 293 -1.83 -11.79 2.14
C ALA A 293 -2.24 -12.54 3.42
N VAL A 294 -3.01 -13.63 3.28
CA VAL A 294 -3.42 -14.48 4.41
C VAL A 294 -2.21 -15.13 5.10
N THR A 295 -1.27 -15.65 4.31
CA THR A 295 -0.06 -16.30 4.85
C THR A 295 0.81 -15.31 5.63
N ILE A 296 0.99 -14.10 5.12
CA ILE A 296 1.70 -13.03 5.82
C ILE A 296 1.00 -12.72 7.13
N GLY A 297 -0.32 -12.49 7.11
CA GLY A 297 -1.12 -12.25 8.32
C GLY A 297 -0.90 -13.30 9.40
N GLY A 298 -0.86 -14.56 9.00
CA GLY A 298 -0.58 -15.65 9.94
C GLY A 298 0.83 -15.64 10.51
N ILE A 299 1.85 -15.36 9.68
CA ILE A 299 3.23 -15.16 10.16
C ILE A 299 3.27 -14.01 11.18
N VAL A 300 2.63 -12.88 10.89
CA VAL A 300 2.57 -11.71 11.78
C VAL A 300 1.88 -12.05 13.11
N GLY A 301 0.80 -12.83 13.07
CA GLY A 301 0.12 -13.35 14.26
C GLY A 301 1.06 -14.16 15.15
N LEU A 302 1.83 -15.08 14.54
CA LEU A 302 2.85 -15.87 15.24
C LEU A 302 3.97 -15.00 15.82
N MET A 303 4.53 -14.07 15.03
CA MET A 303 5.60 -13.17 15.48
C MET A 303 5.18 -12.32 16.68
N THR A 304 3.92 -11.88 16.69
CA THR A 304 3.33 -11.12 17.80
C THR A 304 3.21 -11.99 19.04
N ALA A 305 2.66 -13.19 18.91
CA ALA A 305 2.53 -14.16 20.01
C ALA A 305 3.89 -14.61 20.57
N TYR A 306 4.92 -14.68 19.73
CA TYR A 306 6.25 -15.10 20.13
C TYR A 306 7.07 -14.00 20.80
N GLY A 307 6.59 -12.75 20.83
CA GLY A 307 7.26 -11.63 21.48
C GLY A 307 8.27 -10.89 20.62
N GLY A 308 8.26 -11.11 19.30
CA GLY A 308 9.15 -10.42 18.35
C GLY A 308 8.89 -8.91 18.33
N ILE A 309 7.61 -8.53 18.22
CA ILE A 309 7.16 -7.13 18.25
C ILE A 309 7.51 -6.46 19.59
N ALA A 310 7.30 -7.15 20.71
CA ALA A 310 7.63 -6.63 22.04
C ALA A 310 9.15 -6.40 22.23
N TRP A 311 9.98 -7.30 21.69
CA TRP A 311 11.44 -7.13 21.70
C TRP A 311 11.90 -5.95 20.87
N LEU A 312 11.33 -5.79 19.68
CA LEU A 312 11.62 -4.67 18.80
C LEU A 312 11.38 -3.32 19.50
N MET A 313 10.22 -3.18 20.14
CA MET A 313 9.86 -1.98 20.89
C MET A 313 10.89 -1.67 21.99
N ARG A 314 11.34 -2.68 22.74
CA ARG A 314 12.35 -2.51 23.79
C ARG A 314 13.72 -2.14 23.23
N ALA A 315 14.14 -2.78 22.14
CA ALA A 315 15.46 -2.58 21.55
C ALA A 315 15.62 -1.15 20.98
N LEU A 316 14.62 -0.66 20.25
CA LEU A 316 14.69 0.64 19.58
C LEU A 316 14.59 1.82 20.55
N THR A 317 13.87 1.66 21.66
CA THR A 317 13.64 2.75 22.62
C THR A 317 14.72 2.87 23.71
N ALA A 318 15.56 1.84 23.90
CA ALA A 318 16.54 1.78 24.99
C ALA A 318 17.67 2.83 24.91
N ARG A 319 17.98 3.37 23.73
CA ARG A 319 19.16 4.23 23.48
C ARG A 319 18.82 5.70 23.24
N VAL A 320 17.58 6.12 23.47
CA VAL A 320 17.15 7.51 23.21
C VAL A 320 17.74 8.47 24.25
N ARG A 321 18.40 9.54 23.79
CA ARG A 321 19.04 10.56 24.68
C ARG A 321 18.66 12.01 24.39
N SER A 322 17.97 12.29 23.28
CA SER A 322 17.66 13.65 22.84
C SER A 322 16.31 13.70 22.13
N LYS A 323 15.76 14.92 21.95
CA LYS A 323 14.54 15.15 21.16
C LYS A 323 14.63 14.58 19.74
N ARG A 324 15.73 14.84 19.03
CA ARG A 324 15.98 14.25 17.70
C ARG A 324 16.12 12.73 17.76
N GLY A 325 16.77 12.21 18.79
CA GLY A 325 16.85 10.76 19.02
C GLY A 325 15.49 10.12 19.28
N ALA A 326 14.56 10.83 19.92
CA ALA A 326 13.21 10.36 20.16
C ALA A 326 12.41 10.33 18.85
N GLU A 327 12.48 11.39 18.04
CA GLU A 327 11.84 11.43 16.72
C GLU A 327 12.38 10.34 15.78
N LEU A 328 13.70 10.15 15.74
CA LEU A 328 14.32 9.07 14.95
C LEU A 328 13.94 7.67 15.47
N SER A 329 13.85 7.51 16.79
CA SER A 329 13.40 6.25 17.40
C SER A 329 11.95 5.95 17.07
N ILE A 330 11.08 6.95 16.99
CA ILE A 330 9.66 6.80 16.61
C ILE A 330 9.54 6.46 15.14
N ALA A 331 10.27 7.17 14.27
CA ALA A 331 10.36 6.87 12.85
C ALA A 331 10.84 5.43 12.63
N SER A 332 11.91 5.01 13.30
CA SER A 332 12.44 3.64 13.21
C SER A 332 11.45 2.62 13.77
N LEU A 333 10.79 2.93 14.88
CA LEU A 333 9.83 2.04 15.52
C LEU A 333 8.65 1.74 14.60
N VAL A 334 7.98 2.78 14.08
CA VAL A 334 6.83 2.58 13.20
C VAL A 334 7.26 1.91 11.90
N SER A 335 8.44 2.25 11.36
CA SER A 335 8.98 1.64 10.16
C SER A 335 9.15 0.13 10.32
N VAL A 336 9.83 -0.32 11.38
CA VAL A 336 10.08 -1.76 11.52
C VAL A 336 8.82 -2.52 11.93
N LEU A 337 7.90 -1.88 12.68
CA LEU A 337 6.56 -2.44 12.88
C LEU A 337 5.82 -2.60 11.56
N ASP A 338 5.95 -1.64 10.64
CA ASP A 338 5.31 -1.67 9.34
C ASP A 338 5.92 -2.76 8.44
N LEU A 339 7.25 -2.86 8.39
CA LEU A 339 7.95 -4.01 7.78
C LEU A 339 7.47 -5.33 8.37
N SER A 340 7.25 -5.37 9.69
CA SER A 340 6.90 -6.62 10.36
C SER A 340 5.43 -6.99 10.20
N THR A 341 4.53 -6.02 10.07
CA THR A 341 3.08 -6.24 10.07
C THR A 341 2.44 -6.06 8.70
N ALA A 342 3.15 -5.44 7.75
CA ALA A 342 2.65 -5.01 6.45
C ALA A 342 1.36 -4.18 6.55
N ASN A 343 1.17 -3.47 7.67
CA ASN A 343 -0.04 -2.72 7.95
C ASN A 343 0.31 -1.42 8.70
N ASN A 344 0.34 -0.33 7.93
CA ASN A 344 0.57 1.01 8.42
C ASN A 344 -0.34 1.40 9.60
N THR A 345 -1.65 1.12 9.54
CA THR A 345 -2.58 1.45 10.64
C THR A 345 -2.25 0.70 11.93
N ILE A 346 -2.02 -0.62 11.87
CA ILE A 346 -1.65 -1.43 13.05
C ILE A 346 -0.32 -0.96 13.61
N SER A 347 0.64 -0.61 12.74
CA SER A 347 1.95 -0.10 13.14
C SER A 347 1.84 1.22 13.86
N ILE A 348 1.05 2.17 13.35
CA ILE A 348 0.79 3.47 13.99
C ILE A 348 0.11 3.28 15.35
N VAL A 349 -0.95 2.46 15.43
CA VAL A 349 -1.68 2.23 16.69
C VAL A 349 -0.78 1.58 17.74
N THR A 350 0.08 0.64 17.33
CA THR A 350 1.03 -0.04 18.23
C THR A 350 2.15 0.89 18.69
N ALA A 351 2.73 1.67 17.79
CA ALA A 351 3.79 2.62 18.10
C ALA A 351 3.29 3.85 18.88
N GLY A 352 2.03 4.23 18.69
CA GLY A 352 1.44 5.49 19.15
C GLY A 352 1.62 5.80 20.63
N PRO A 353 1.23 4.90 21.57
CA PRO A 353 1.41 5.12 23.00
C PRO A 353 2.88 5.28 23.41
N ILE A 354 3.80 4.58 22.73
CA ILE A 354 5.23 4.67 22.98
C ILE A 354 5.78 5.99 22.46
N ALA A 355 5.37 6.38 21.25
CA ALA A 355 5.71 7.66 20.64
C ALA A 355 5.29 8.82 21.55
N ARG A 356 4.08 8.76 22.12
CA ARG A 356 3.58 9.75 23.08
C ARG A 356 4.46 9.84 24.33
N LYS A 357 4.77 8.70 24.98
CA LYS A 357 5.64 8.67 26.17
C LYS A 357 7.05 9.22 25.90
N LEU A 358 7.65 8.86 24.77
CA LEU A 358 8.94 9.42 24.34
C LEU A 358 8.83 10.92 24.05
N GLY A 359 7.74 11.34 23.42
CA GLY A 359 7.42 12.72 23.14
C GLY A 359 7.37 13.59 24.38
N GLU A 360 6.63 13.14 25.40
CA GLU A 360 6.52 13.82 26.70
C GLU A 360 7.88 13.88 27.41
N LYS A 361 8.63 12.77 27.44
CA LYS A 361 9.95 12.70 28.10
C LYS A 361 11.01 13.61 27.47
N TYR A 362 11.05 13.71 26.14
CA TYR A 362 12.07 14.49 25.41
C TYR A 362 11.51 15.78 24.80
N GLN A 363 10.31 16.20 25.18
CA GLN A 363 9.63 17.42 24.72
C GLN A 363 9.54 17.55 23.19
N ALA A 364 9.22 16.43 22.51
CA ALA A 364 8.94 16.43 21.08
C ALA A 364 7.51 16.91 20.81
N ASP A 365 7.31 17.66 19.72
CA ASP A 365 6.00 18.23 19.41
C ASP A 365 5.04 17.12 18.94
N PRO A 366 3.88 16.92 19.57
CA PRO A 366 2.98 15.81 19.25
C PRO A 366 2.45 15.86 17.81
N ARG A 367 2.40 17.04 17.18
CA ARG A 367 2.02 17.17 15.76
C ARG A 367 3.09 16.58 14.85
N ARG A 368 4.36 16.79 15.20
CA ARG A 368 5.50 16.15 14.50
C ARG A 368 5.48 14.66 14.73
N LEU A 369 5.18 14.19 15.94
CA LEU A 369 5.12 12.76 16.23
C LEU A 369 4.03 12.07 15.41
N ALA A 370 2.83 12.67 15.33
CA ALA A 370 1.75 12.16 14.49
C ALA A 370 2.16 12.12 13.01
N SER A 371 2.86 13.16 12.55
CA SER A 371 3.37 13.24 11.19
C SER A 371 4.43 12.18 10.89
N LEU A 372 5.40 11.98 11.79
CA LEU A 372 6.46 10.98 11.63
C LEU A 372 5.92 9.55 11.67
N LEU A 373 4.97 9.26 12.56
CA LEU A 373 4.31 7.97 12.61
C LEU A 373 3.72 7.62 11.24
N ASP A 374 2.98 8.55 10.66
CA ASP A 374 2.26 8.34 9.42
C ASP A 374 3.17 8.37 8.17
N ILE A 375 4.13 9.30 8.08
CA ILE A 375 5.08 9.38 6.96
C ILE A 375 5.91 8.11 6.85
N PHE A 376 6.48 7.63 7.95
CA PHE A 376 7.36 6.47 7.91
C PHE A 376 6.57 5.18 7.68
N SER A 377 5.38 5.02 8.27
CA SER A 377 4.52 3.89 7.89
C SER A 377 4.09 3.96 6.43
N CYS A 378 3.70 5.13 5.92
CA CYS A 378 3.25 5.26 4.54
C CYS A 378 4.39 5.00 3.53
N GLY A 379 5.57 5.55 3.80
CA GLY A 379 6.74 5.37 2.94
C GLY A 379 7.19 3.92 2.84
N PHE A 380 7.26 3.20 3.96
CA PHE A 380 7.57 1.78 3.91
C PHE A 380 6.43 0.97 3.29
N GLN A 381 5.18 1.21 3.69
CA GLN A 381 4.03 0.54 3.09
C GLN A 381 4.01 0.65 1.55
N GLY A 382 4.38 1.79 0.98
CA GLY A 382 4.51 2.01 -0.46
C GLY A 382 5.75 1.39 -1.13
N LEU A 383 6.60 0.68 -0.39
CA LEU A 383 7.81 0.01 -0.86
C LEU A 383 7.84 -1.48 -0.58
N LEU A 384 7.14 -1.97 0.45
CA LEU A 384 7.17 -3.39 0.79
C LEU A 384 6.50 -4.19 -0.33
N PRO A 385 7.20 -5.15 -0.97
CA PRO A 385 6.60 -5.99 -2.01
C PRO A 385 5.40 -6.81 -1.52
N TYR A 386 5.34 -7.02 -0.21
CA TYR A 386 4.28 -7.76 0.47
C TYR A 386 3.26 -6.85 1.16
N SER A 387 3.32 -5.54 0.93
CA SER A 387 2.24 -4.67 1.41
C SER A 387 0.98 -4.87 0.58
N PRO A 388 -0.20 -4.73 1.21
CA PRO A 388 -1.48 -4.65 0.51
C PRO A 388 -1.48 -3.74 -0.74
N GLN A 389 -0.79 -2.60 -0.70
CA GLN A 389 -0.71 -1.62 -1.79
C GLN A 389 0.03 -2.17 -3.00
N LEU A 390 1.21 -2.74 -2.79
CA LEU A 390 2.03 -3.29 -3.87
C LEU A 390 1.44 -4.59 -4.38
N LEU A 391 0.90 -5.43 -3.48
CA LEU A 391 0.15 -6.62 -3.85
C LEU A 391 -1.09 -6.27 -4.68
N SER A 392 -1.88 -5.25 -4.33
CA SER A 392 -3.02 -4.76 -5.15
C SER A 392 -2.60 -4.39 -6.57
N ALA A 393 -1.52 -3.62 -6.71
CA ALA A 393 -1.03 -3.16 -8.01
C ALA A 393 -0.51 -4.34 -8.85
N ALA A 394 0.35 -5.17 -8.24
CA ALA A 394 0.92 -6.36 -8.87
C ALA A 394 -0.14 -7.36 -9.30
N ALA A 395 -1.23 -7.46 -8.53
CA ALA A 395 -2.35 -8.33 -8.86
C ALA A 395 -2.88 -8.05 -10.24
N ILE A 396 -3.20 -6.78 -10.51
CA ILE A 396 -3.86 -6.39 -11.74
C ILE A 396 -2.97 -6.64 -12.96
N ALA A 397 -1.65 -6.52 -12.81
CA ALA A 397 -0.70 -6.74 -13.90
C ALA A 397 -0.21 -8.19 -14.04
N GLY A 398 -0.36 -9.02 -13.00
CA GLY A 398 0.21 -10.36 -12.98
C GLY A 398 1.74 -10.39 -12.92
N ILE A 399 2.38 -9.34 -12.39
CA ILE A 399 3.84 -9.21 -12.29
C ILE A 399 4.33 -9.37 -10.84
N SER A 400 5.65 -9.42 -10.64
CA SER A 400 6.21 -9.42 -9.28
C SER A 400 6.01 -8.06 -8.61
N PRO A 401 5.45 -8.00 -7.38
CA PRO A 401 5.36 -6.75 -6.62
C PRO A 401 6.71 -6.06 -6.38
N LEU A 402 7.79 -6.84 -6.37
CA LEU A 402 9.15 -6.33 -6.19
C LEU A 402 9.60 -5.46 -7.36
N GLU A 403 9.13 -5.73 -8.58
CA GLU A 403 9.45 -4.91 -9.75
C GLU A 403 8.83 -3.50 -9.61
N ILE A 404 7.63 -3.41 -9.04
CA ILE A 404 6.91 -2.15 -8.82
C ILE A 404 7.63 -1.31 -7.76
N THR A 405 8.17 -1.95 -6.71
CA THR A 405 8.88 -1.27 -5.62
C THR A 405 9.97 -0.32 -6.14
N PHE A 406 10.70 -0.69 -7.20
CA PHE A 406 11.77 0.14 -7.76
C PHE A 406 11.27 1.45 -8.40
N TYR A 407 9.99 1.53 -8.75
CA TYR A 407 9.36 2.69 -9.37
C TYR A 407 8.42 3.46 -8.43
N SER A 408 8.26 3.00 -7.19
CA SER A 408 7.55 3.72 -6.12
C SER A 408 8.35 4.94 -5.61
N TRP A 409 8.64 5.90 -6.49
CA TRP A 409 9.52 7.03 -6.21
C TRP A 409 9.00 7.96 -5.11
N TYR A 410 7.69 8.22 -5.06
CA TYR A 410 7.13 9.06 -3.99
C TYR A 410 7.34 8.42 -2.60
N PRO A 411 6.99 7.13 -2.37
CA PRO A 411 7.33 6.43 -1.14
C PRO A 411 8.81 6.51 -0.75
N MET A 412 9.75 6.37 -1.71
CA MET A 412 11.18 6.55 -1.43
C MET A 412 11.51 7.97 -0.99
N LEU A 413 10.99 8.98 -1.71
CA LEU A 413 11.27 10.38 -1.44
C LEU A 413 10.68 10.83 -0.10
N ILE A 414 9.47 10.39 0.30
CA ILE A 414 8.93 10.77 1.60
C ILE A 414 9.73 10.22 2.78
N LEU A 415 10.38 9.06 2.64
CA LEU A 415 11.29 8.56 3.66
C LEU A 415 12.53 9.47 3.77
N VAL A 416 13.09 9.90 2.63
CA VAL A 416 14.21 10.86 2.59
C VAL A 416 13.81 12.19 3.24
N PHE A 417 12.68 12.78 2.84
CA PHE A 417 12.19 14.03 3.41
C PHE A 417 11.77 13.89 4.88
N GLY A 418 11.27 12.72 5.28
CA GLY A 418 11.01 12.38 6.67
C GLY A 418 12.28 12.39 7.52
N LEU A 419 13.36 11.78 7.03
CA LEU A 419 14.67 11.82 7.70
C LEU A 419 15.25 13.23 7.75
N LEU A 420 15.13 14.02 6.68
CA LEU A 420 15.52 15.43 6.65
C LEU A 420 14.71 16.27 7.66
N SER A 421 13.39 16.02 7.76
CA SER A 421 12.50 16.64 8.74
C SER A 421 12.97 16.39 10.18
N VAL A 422 13.41 15.17 10.50
CA VAL A 422 14.00 14.82 11.81
C VAL A 422 15.34 15.52 12.03
N ALA A 423 16.23 15.50 11.03
CA ALA A 423 17.56 16.10 11.13
C ALA A 423 17.50 17.62 11.35
N LEU A 424 16.62 18.30 10.61
CA LEU A 424 16.45 19.75 10.65
C LEU A 424 15.52 20.21 11.79
N GLY A 425 14.71 19.30 12.35
CA GLY A 425 13.66 19.63 13.32
C GLY A 425 12.56 20.50 12.71
N TRP A 426 12.23 20.25 11.43
CA TRP A 426 11.26 21.01 10.64
C TRP A 426 10.09 20.12 10.22
N PRO A 427 8.82 20.55 10.27
CA PRO A 427 8.32 21.88 10.61
C PRO A 427 8.40 22.23 12.10
N ARG A 428 8.57 23.54 12.36
CA ARG A 428 8.53 24.14 13.70
C ARG A 428 7.19 24.86 13.87
N PHE A 429 6.62 24.78 15.06
CA PHE A 429 5.34 25.39 15.37
C PHE A 429 5.52 26.40 16.50
N SER A 430 5.13 27.65 16.26
CA SER A 430 5.29 28.74 17.23
C SER A 430 4.22 28.73 18.33
N ALA A 431 3.06 28.11 18.06
CA ALA A 431 1.96 27.98 19.02
C ALA A 431 1.88 26.54 19.55
N PRO A 432 1.50 26.32 20.83
CA PRO A 432 1.28 25.00 21.38
C PRO A 432 0.21 24.24 20.59
N ALA A 433 0.32 22.91 20.57
CA ALA A 433 -0.68 22.06 19.93
C ALA A 433 -2.03 22.26 20.63
N ARG A 434 -3.11 22.42 19.86
CA ARG A 434 -4.45 22.44 20.43
C ARG A 434 -4.89 21.00 20.68
N GLU A 435 -5.43 20.73 21.86
CA GLU A 435 -5.96 19.42 22.19
C GLU A 435 -7.09 19.03 21.22
N ALA A 436 -7.15 17.75 20.87
CA ALA A 436 -8.30 17.20 20.17
C ALA A 436 -9.50 17.20 21.13
N LEU A 437 -10.53 17.99 20.81
CA LEU A 437 -11.85 17.90 21.46
C LEU A 437 -12.52 16.56 21.13
#